data_AF-A0A7C1EVV6-F1
#
_entry.id   AF-A0A7C1EVV6-F1
#
_cell.length_a   1.000
_cell.length_b   1.000
_cell.length_c   1.000
_cell.angle_alpha   90.00
_cell.angle_beta   90.00
_cell.angle_gamma   90.00
#
_symmetry.space_group_name_H-M   'P 1'
#
loop_
_entity.id
_entity.type
_entity.pdbx_description
1 polymer ?
#
loop_
_entity_poly.entity_id
_entity_poly.type
_entity_poly.pdbx_seq_one_letter_code
_entity_poly.pdbx_strand_id
1 'polypeptide(L)' 'RGVITFIGREDLSNELEGIAMVAAPYYGSDQTVGTIGVIGPMRMNYVNIIPLVGNVARLVSSFLKKGEGESIYG' A
#
# COMPACT_ATOMS: atom_id res chain seq x y z
N ARG A 1 -9.87 0.15 -4.69
CA ARG A 1 -9.75 1.63 -4.80
C ARG A 1 -8.42 1.99 -4.15
N GLY A 2 -7.44 2.52 -4.88
CA GLY A 2 -6.15 2.92 -4.30
C GLY A 2 -6.31 4.25 -3.56
N VAL A 3 -5.60 4.42 -2.45
CA VAL A 3 -5.57 5.68 -1.71
C VAL A 3 -4.23 6.35 -1.99
N ILE A 4 -4.26 7.47 -2.69
CA ILE A 4 -3.08 8.32 -2.91
C ILE A 4 -3.18 9.44 -1.89
N THR A 5 -2.28 9.49 -0.91
CA THR A 5 -2.23 10.55 0.10
C THR A 5 -0.99 11.39 -0.14
N PHE A 6 -1.20 12.66 -0.51
CA PHE A 6 -0.13 13.64 -0.62
C PHE A 6 0.17 14.19 0.78
N ILE A 7 1.31 13.85 1.37
CA ILE A 7 1.77 14.47 2.61
C ILE A 7 2.70 15.61 2.23
N GLY A 8 2.15 16.82 2.21
CA GLY A 8 2.88 18.07 2.05
C GLY A 8 2.03 19.17 2.69
N ARG A 9 2.49 19.67 3.85
CA ARG A 9 1.79 20.51 4.84
C ARG A 9 0.70 19.80 5.66
N GLU A 10 1.13 18.92 6.56
CA GLU A 10 0.46 18.73 7.85
C GLU A 10 1.55 18.70 8.94
N ASP A 11 1.94 19.89 9.40
CA ASP A 11 2.47 20.20 10.73
C ASP A 11 3.65 19.36 11.29
N LEU A 12 4.56 18.90 10.44
CA LEU A 12 5.80 18.24 10.84
C LEU A 12 6.95 18.90 10.09
N SER A 13 7.71 19.72 10.82
CA SER A 13 9.09 20.19 10.58
C SER A 13 9.61 20.12 9.14
N ASN A 14 10.09 21.25 8.60
CA ASN A 14 10.76 21.52 7.29
C ASN A 14 11.49 20.38 6.52
N GLU A 15 11.78 19.24 7.12
CA GLU A 15 12.39 18.03 6.54
C GLU A 15 11.46 17.20 5.64
N LEU A 16 10.13 17.38 5.73
CA LEU A 16 9.15 16.67 4.88
C LEU A 16 8.70 17.49 3.65
N GLU A 17 9.27 18.68 3.41
CA GLU A 17 9.04 19.41 2.17
C GLU A 17 9.60 18.61 0.99
N GLY A 18 8.70 17.99 0.22
CA GLY A 18 9.07 17.28 -1.00
C GLY A 18 9.06 15.75 -0.91
N ILE A 19 8.44 15.16 0.11
CA ILE A 19 8.10 13.73 0.11
C ILE A 19 6.64 13.48 -0.29
N ALA A 20 6.34 12.27 -0.77
CA ALA A 20 5.00 11.80 -1.09
C ALA A 20 4.88 10.30 -0.81
N MET A 21 3.64 9.82 -0.63
CA MET A 21 3.35 8.41 -0.36
C MET A 21 2.28 7.88 -1.30
N VAL A 22 2.51 6.69 -1.87
CA VAL A 22 1.52 5.93 -2.65
C VAL A 22 1.23 4.65 -1.90
N ALA A 23 -0.04 4.36 -1.63
CA ALA A 23 -0.43 3.23 -0.81
C ALA A 23 -1.65 2.47 -1.37
N ALA A 24 -1.68 1.15 -1.18
CA ALA A 24 -2.84 0.34 -1.53
C ALA A 24 -3.15 -0.66 -0.40
N PRO A 25 -4.43 -0.79 -0.01
CA PRO A 25 -4.82 -1.78 0.99
C PRO A 25 -4.64 -3.19 0.44
N TYR A 26 -4.30 -4.12 1.32
CA TYR A 26 -4.35 -5.56 1.06
C TYR A 26 -5.35 -6.22 2.02
N TYR A 27 -5.90 -7.35 1.57
CA TYR A 27 -7.07 -7.97 2.18
C TYR A 27 -6.80 -9.44 2.49
N GLY A 28 -7.26 -9.90 3.65
CA GLY A 28 -7.48 -11.31 3.94
C GLY A 28 -8.80 -11.78 3.33
N SER A 29 -9.37 -12.89 3.82
CA SER A 29 -10.66 -13.39 3.32
C SER A 29 -11.77 -12.36 3.44
N ASP A 30 -11.99 -11.79 4.63
CA ASP A 30 -13.20 -11.00 4.92
C ASP A 30 -12.94 -9.56 5.37
N GLN A 31 -11.67 -9.14 5.50
CA GLN A 31 -11.35 -7.80 5.97
C GLN A 31 -10.05 -7.23 5.37
N THR A 32 -9.95 -5.90 5.37
CA THR A 32 -8.68 -5.21 5.16
C THR A 32 -7.73 -5.60 6.28
N VAL A 33 -6.56 -6.14 5.92
CA VAL A 33 -5.53 -6.54 6.90
C VAL A 33 -4.53 -5.41 7.11
N GLY A 34 -4.22 -4.64 6.07
CA GLY A 34 -3.31 -3.50 6.17
C GLY A 34 -3.11 -2.80 4.84
N THR A 35 -2.03 -2.01 4.75
CA THR A 35 -1.67 -1.24 3.55
C THR A 35 -0.21 -1.45 3.19
N ILE A 36 0.08 -1.54 1.89
CA ILE A 36 1.45 -1.49 1.34
C ILE A 36 1.64 -0.13 0.72
N GLY A 37 2.80 0.50 0.93
CA GLY A 37 3.08 1.79 0.31
C GLY A 37 4.56 2.02 0.01
N VAL A 38 4.78 3.00 -0.86
CA VAL A 38 6.08 3.55 -1.22
C VAL A 38 6.13 5.00 -0.77
N ILE A 39 7.19 5.37 -0.06
CA ILE A 39 7.54 6.75 0.29
C ILE A 39 8.68 7.18 -0.64
N GLY A 40 8.55 8.35 -1.23
CA GLY A 40 9.55 8.88 -2.16
C GLY A 40 9.44 10.39 -2.34
N PRO A 41 10.25 10.99 -3.22
CA PRO A 41 10.14 12.40 -3.53
C PRO A 41 8.79 12.72 -4.17
N MET A 42 8.32 13.96 -4.00
CA MET A 42 7.03 14.43 -4.47
C MET A 42 6.83 14.25 -5.98
N ARG A 43 7.93 14.28 -6.75
CA ARG A 43 8.00 13.98 -8.19
C ARG A 43 8.60 12.59 -8.46
N MET A 44 7.99 11.54 -7.92
CA MET A 44 8.31 10.16 -8.29
C MET A 44 7.63 9.74 -9.60
N ASN A 45 8.08 8.65 -10.22
CA ASN A 45 7.43 8.10 -11.41
C ASN A 45 6.12 7.38 -11.03
N TYR A 46 5.03 8.14 -10.93
CA TYR A 46 3.70 7.61 -10.56
C TYR A 46 3.16 6.56 -11.54
N VAL A 47 3.55 6.64 -12.83
CA VAL A 47 3.16 5.66 -13.86
C VAL A 47 3.66 4.27 -13.48
N ASN A 48 4.84 4.17 -12.85
CA ASN A 48 5.39 2.89 -12.40
C ASN A 48 5.02 2.56 -10.95
N ILE A 49 5.00 3.56 -10.05
CA ILE A 49 4.79 3.33 -8.62
C ILE A 49 3.35 2.90 -8.32
N ILE A 50 2.34 3.52 -8.93
CA ILE A 50 0.93 3.16 -8.71
C ILE A 50 0.66 1.67 -9.04
N PRO A 51 1.00 1.16 -10.24
CA PRO A 51 0.79 -0.24 -10.54
C PRO A 51 1.69 -1.18 -9.73
N LEU A 52 2.93 -0.78 -9.40
CA LEU A 52 3.80 -1.58 -8.53
C LEU A 52 3.14 -1.85 -7.17
N VAL A 53 2.73 -0.78 -6.47
CA VAL A 53 2.10 -0.89 -5.15
C VAL A 53 0.79 -1.67 -5.23
N GLY A 54 -0.03 -1.40 -6.24
CA GLY A 54 -1.31 -2.10 -6.45
C GLY A 54 -1.13 -3.61 -6.72
N ASN A 55 -0.13 -3.99 -7.53
CA ASN A 55 0.15 -5.39 -7.85
C ASN A 55 0.68 -6.14 -6.63
N VAL A 56 1.60 -5.54 -5.87
CA VAL A 56 2.12 -6.16 -4.65
C VAL A 56 1.00 -6.32 -3.61
N ALA A 57 0.14 -5.31 -3.42
CA ALA A 57 -1.01 -5.43 -2.52
C ALA A 57 -1.97 -6.55 -2.94
N ARG A 58 -2.19 -6.74 -4.25
CA ARG A 58 -3.01 -7.84 -4.78
C ARG A 58 -2.35 -9.21 -4.58
N LEU A 59 -1.04 -9.32 -4.79
CA LEU A 59 -0.29 -10.55 -4.56
C LEU A 59 -0.35 -10.95 -3.10
N VAL A 60 -0.06 -10.01 -2.18
CA VAL A 60 -0.17 -10.25 -0.73
C VAL A 60 -1.58 -10.66 -0.35
N SER A 61 -2.61 -9.99 -0.88
CA SER A 61 -4.01 -10.40 -0.65
C SER A 61 -4.29 -11.84 -1.10
N SER A 62 -3.70 -12.25 -2.22
CA SER A 62 -3.88 -13.60 -2.76
C SER A 62 -3.17 -14.66 -1.92
N PHE A 63 -1.97 -14.34 -1.40
CA PHE A 63 -1.24 -15.24 -0.50
C PHE A 63 -1.96 -15.43 0.84
N LEU A 64 -2.49 -14.36 1.42
CA LEU A 64 -3.21 -14.45 2.70
C LEU A 64 -4.50 -15.28 2.57
N LYS A 65 -5.27 -15.07 1.49
CA LYS A 65 -6.45 -15.89 1.18
C LYS A 65 -6.13 -17.37 1.00
N LYS A 66 -4.94 -17.70 0.50
CA LYS A 66 -4.49 -19.09 0.35
C LYS A 66 -4.12 -19.72 1.69
N GLY A 67 -3.40 -18.99 2.55
CA GLY A 67 -2.99 -19.47 3.88
C GLY A 67 -4.15 -19.69 4.85
N GLU A 68 -5.23 -18.92 4.72
CA GLU A 68 -6.46 -19.09 5.52
C GLU A 68 -7.24 -20.36 5.14
N GLY A 69 -7.09 -20.87 3.91
CA GLY A 69 -7.73 -22.11 3.43
C GLY A 69 -7.04 -23.42 3.84
N GLU A 70 -5.84 -23.36 4.43
CA GLU A 70 -5.07 -24.55 4.86
C GLU A 70 -5.29 -24.90 6.34
N SER A 71 -6.02 -24.08 7.11
CA SER A 71 -6.27 -24.28 8.55
C SER A 71 -7.54 -25.10 8.89
N ILE A 72 -8.12 -25.85 7.93
CA ILE A 72 -9.33 -26.68 8.13
C ILE A 72 -9.08 -28.19 8.00
N TYR A 73 -7.80 -28.61 7.95
CA TYR A 73 -7.39 -30.01 8.08
C TYR A 73 -6.23 -30.15 9.07
N GLY A 74 -6.49 -29.83 10.34
CA GLY A 74 -5.60 -30.11 11.48
C GLY A 74 -6.39 -30.73 12.61
#